data_AF-A0A950PTX9-F1
#
_entry.id   AF-A0A950PTX9-F1
#
_cell.length_a   1.000
_cell.length_b   1.000
_cell.length_c   1.000
_cell.angle_alpha   90.00
_cell.angle_beta   90.00
_cell.angle_gamma   90.00
#
_symmetry.space_group_name_H-M   'P 1'
#
loop_
_entity.id
_entity.type
_entity.pdbx_description
1 polymer ?
#
loop_
_entity_poly.entity_id
_entity_poly.type
_entity_poly.pdbx_seq_one_letter_code
_entity_poly.pdbx_strand_id
1 'polypeptide(L)'
;RAIDLFQTALATEIVGVLRYTMHSVAAVGIDSESVKEEFAEHAADEYQHMQKIAERINQLGGTPNLSPEGLHTRSATEYGSAEKLVDMIKENLIAERIAVEHYRDLIRYFGDKDPTTRIMLEGILAQEEEHANDMHDLLVAHEGTPFLQS
;
A
#
# COMPACT_ATOMS: atom_id res chain seq x y z
N ARG A 1 -12.33 5.34 17.78
CA ARG A 1 -11.38 4.20 17.78
C ARG A 1 -11.36 3.45 16.45
N ALA A 2 -12.46 2.83 15.99
CA ALA A 2 -12.48 2.15 14.69
C ALA A 2 -12.25 3.12 13.51
N ILE A 3 -12.93 4.27 13.52
CA ILE A 3 -12.72 5.32 12.51
C ILE A 3 -11.27 5.81 12.52
N ASP A 4 -10.68 6.05 13.69
CA ASP A 4 -9.29 6.55 13.78
C ASP A 4 -8.29 5.57 13.16
N LEU A 5 -8.47 4.26 13.40
CA LEU A 5 -7.67 3.21 12.76
C LEU A 5 -7.83 3.24 11.22
N PHE A 6 -9.06 3.43 10.73
CA PHE A 6 -9.30 3.57 9.30
C PHE A 6 -8.76 4.87 8.71
N GLN A 7 -8.66 5.96 9.47
CA GLN A 7 -8.03 7.19 8.97
C GLN A 7 -6.53 6.99 8.74
N THR A 8 -5.87 6.17 9.56
CA THR A 8 -4.48 5.75 9.32
C THR A 8 -4.36 4.88 8.08
N ALA A 9 -5.21 3.86 7.94
CA ALA A 9 -5.22 3.03 6.73
C ALA A 9 -5.48 3.86 5.47
N LEU A 10 -6.51 4.71 5.47
CA LEU A 10 -6.84 5.62 4.37
C LEU A 10 -5.66 6.52 4.00
N ALA A 11 -4.98 7.12 4.99
CA ALA A 11 -3.81 7.94 4.73
C ALA A 11 -2.66 7.14 4.12
N THR A 12 -2.50 5.88 4.53
CA THR A 12 -1.50 4.94 4.01
C THR A 12 -1.75 4.63 2.54
N GLU A 13 -2.99 4.28 2.16
CA GLU A 13 -3.36 4.05 0.76
C GLU A 13 -3.20 5.31 -0.10
N ILE A 14 -3.55 6.50 0.40
CA ILE A 14 -3.33 7.75 -0.36
C ILE A 14 -1.84 7.93 -0.63
N VAL A 15 -0.97 7.67 0.35
CA VAL A 15 0.47 7.74 0.15
C VAL A 15 0.95 6.65 -0.82
N GLY A 16 0.40 5.44 -0.75
CA GLY A 16 0.65 4.33 -1.68
C GLY A 16 0.33 4.71 -3.13
N VAL A 17 -0.89 5.21 -3.39
CA VAL A 17 -1.30 5.74 -4.70
C VAL A 17 -0.29 6.76 -5.22
N LEU A 18 0.06 7.75 -4.40
CA LEU A 18 0.95 8.82 -4.82
C LEU A 18 2.38 8.31 -5.10
N ARG A 19 2.90 7.41 -4.25
CA ARG A 19 4.23 6.82 -4.38
C ARG A 19 4.34 5.94 -5.61
N TYR A 20 3.43 4.99 -5.81
CA TYR A 20 3.42 4.14 -7.00
C TYR A 20 3.21 4.92 -8.29
N THR A 21 2.33 5.93 -8.27
CA THR A 21 2.15 6.82 -9.43
C THR A 21 3.44 7.57 -9.75
N MET A 22 4.15 8.05 -8.73
CA MET A 22 5.43 8.73 -8.94
C MET A 22 6.48 7.76 -9.49
N HIS A 23 6.61 6.57 -8.90
CA HIS A 23 7.57 5.55 -9.35
C HIS A 23 7.28 5.06 -10.77
N SER A 24 6.02 4.83 -11.16
CA SER A 24 5.66 4.39 -12.52
C SER A 24 6.02 5.44 -13.59
N VAL A 25 5.98 6.73 -13.24
CA VAL A 25 6.35 7.82 -14.13
C VAL A 25 7.86 8.06 -14.15
N ALA A 26 8.51 8.02 -12.99
CA ALA A 26 9.91 8.42 -12.82
C ALA A 26 10.91 7.28 -13.09
N ALA A 27 10.48 6.02 -13.05
CA ALA A 27 11.33 4.88 -13.34
C ALA A 27 11.91 4.97 -14.77
N VAL A 28 13.23 4.76 -14.87
CA VAL A 28 13.99 4.82 -16.12
C VAL A 28 15.02 3.70 -16.16
N GLY A 29 15.33 3.19 -17.36
CA GLY A 29 16.29 2.10 -17.57
C GLY A 29 15.93 1.29 -18.82
N ILE A 30 16.84 0.43 -19.27
CA ILE A 30 16.58 -0.46 -20.41
C ILE A 30 15.51 -1.52 -20.06
N ASP A 31 15.52 -1.98 -18.81
CA ASP A 31 14.62 -3.02 -18.29
C ASP A 31 13.47 -2.44 -17.44
N SER A 32 13.20 -1.13 -17.52
CA SER A 32 12.26 -0.47 -16.62
C SER A 32 10.79 -0.57 -17.05
N GLU A 33 10.50 -0.93 -18.30
CA GLU A 33 9.13 -0.81 -18.82
C GLU A 33 8.14 -1.75 -18.13
N SER A 34 8.52 -3.02 -17.92
CA SER A 34 7.66 -3.95 -17.16
C SER A 34 7.49 -3.54 -15.70
N VAL A 35 8.53 -2.98 -15.07
CA VAL A 35 8.44 -2.48 -13.69
C VAL A 35 7.52 -1.26 -13.59
N LYS A 36 7.52 -0.40 -14.60
CA LYS A 36 6.61 0.75 -14.67
C LYS A 36 5.16 0.32 -14.83
N GLU A 37 4.89 -0.70 -15.65
CA GLU A 37 3.57 -1.29 -15.81
C GLU A 37 3.08 -1.85 -14.46
N GLU A 38 3.92 -2.62 -13.77
CA GLU A 38 3.62 -3.16 -12.43
C GLU A 38 3.31 -2.04 -11.41
N PHE A 39 4.16 -1.00 -11.36
CA PHE A 39 3.92 0.15 -10.48
C PHE A 39 2.62 0.89 -10.83
N ALA A 40 2.25 0.97 -12.11
CA ALA A 40 1.00 1.61 -12.52
C ALA A 40 -0.23 0.76 -12.15
N GLU A 41 -0.11 -0.56 -12.19
CA GLU A 41 -1.14 -1.50 -11.73
C GLU A 41 -1.34 -1.37 -10.21
N HIS A 42 -0.27 -1.42 -9.43
CA HIS A 42 -0.35 -1.23 -7.97
C HIS A 42 -0.92 0.14 -7.60
N ALA A 43 -0.56 1.22 -8.32
CA ALA A 43 -1.16 2.54 -8.11
C ALA A 43 -2.70 2.53 -8.30
N ALA A 44 -3.19 1.73 -9.25
CA ALA A 44 -4.62 1.61 -9.50
C ALA A 44 -5.32 0.78 -8.41
N ASP A 45 -4.69 -0.29 -7.92
CA ASP A 45 -5.20 -1.12 -6.83
C ASP A 45 -5.27 -0.36 -5.51
N GLU A 46 -4.21 0.35 -5.16
CA GLU A 46 -4.11 1.25 -4.00
C GLU A 46 -5.23 2.31 -4.03
N TYR A 47 -5.58 2.81 -5.22
CA TYR A 47 -6.72 3.72 -5.37
C TYR A 47 -8.04 3.02 -5.05
N GLN A 48 -8.21 1.76 -5.46
CA GLN A 48 -9.40 0.98 -5.10
C GLN A 48 -9.46 0.69 -3.60
N HIS A 49 -8.32 0.37 -2.96
CA HIS A 49 -8.22 0.18 -1.52
C HIS A 49 -8.62 1.45 -0.77
N MET A 50 -8.03 2.59 -1.15
CA MET A 50 -8.38 3.92 -0.64
C MET A 50 -9.88 4.18 -0.72
N GLN A 51 -10.53 3.91 -1.87
CA GLN A 51 -11.97 4.09 -2.03
C GLN A 51 -12.80 3.17 -1.13
N LYS A 52 -12.45 1.88 -1.05
CA LYS A 52 -13.10 0.89 -0.16
C LYS A 52 -13.05 1.37 1.31
N ILE A 53 -11.90 1.84 1.76
CA ILE A 53 -11.71 2.34 3.14
C ILE A 53 -12.49 3.63 3.38
N ALA A 54 -12.42 4.59 2.45
CA ALA A 54 -13.13 5.85 2.57
C ALA A 54 -14.65 5.65 2.68
N GLU A 55 -15.20 4.78 1.83
CA GLU A 55 -16.61 4.40 1.88
C GLU A 55 -16.93 3.68 3.20
N ARG A 56 -16.04 2.82 3.70
CA ARG A 56 -16.27 2.15 4.98
C ARG A 56 -16.28 3.12 6.17
N ILE A 57 -15.42 4.14 6.17
CA ILE A 57 -15.46 5.21 7.17
C ILE A 57 -16.83 5.90 7.18
N ASN A 58 -17.35 6.24 5.99
CA ASN A 58 -18.67 6.86 5.83
C ASN A 58 -19.80 5.97 6.38
N GLN A 59 -19.79 4.67 6.06
CA GLN A 59 -20.78 3.71 6.56
C GLN A 59 -20.77 3.56 8.09
N LEU A 60 -19.61 3.79 8.73
CA LEU A 60 -19.46 3.78 10.18
C LEU A 60 -19.79 5.14 10.84
N GLY A 61 -20.28 6.10 10.05
CA GLY A 61 -20.69 7.44 10.52
C GLY A 61 -19.56 8.45 10.65
N GLY A 62 -18.38 8.17 10.08
CA GLY A 62 -17.26 9.10 10.00
C GLY A 62 -17.24 9.88 8.69
N THR A 63 -16.36 10.88 8.60
CA THR A 63 -16.02 11.56 7.33
C THR A 63 -14.60 11.15 6.93
N PRO A 64 -14.39 10.54 5.75
CA PRO A 64 -13.05 10.15 5.31
C PRO A 64 -12.19 11.40 5.06
N ASN A 65 -10.95 11.39 5.57
CA ASN A 65 -10.06 12.54 5.44
C ASN A 65 -9.02 12.35 4.33
N LEU A 66 -9.37 12.81 3.13
CA LEU A 66 -8.49 12.81 1.95
C LEU A 66 -7.62 14.08 1.85
N SER A 67 -7.63 14.95 2.86
CA SER A 67 -6.86 16.19 2.80
C SER A 67 -5.36 15.88 2.75
N PRO A 68 -4.60 16.54 1.85
CA PRO A 68 -3.13 16.44 1.85
C PRO A 68 -2.52 17.02 3.14
N GLU A 69 -3.26 17.91 3.83
CA GLU A 69 -2.83 18.45 5.11
C GLU A 69 -2.74 17.35 6.18
N GLY A 70 -1.55 17.22 6.77
CA GLY A 70 -1.26 16.20 7.77
C GLY A 70 -1.23 14.78 7.23
N LEU A 71 -1.21 14.57 5.90
CA LEU A 71 -1.23 13.22 5.32
C LEU A 71 -0.03 12.38 5.81
N HIS A 72 1.18 12.95 5.78
CA HIS A 72 2.40 12.29 6.22
C HIS A 72 2.42 11.89 7.70
N THR A 73 1.66 12.59 8.57
CA THR A 73 1.59 12.23 9.99
C THR A 73 0.52 11.18 10.28
N ARG A 74 -0.44 11.00 9.37
CA ARG A 74 -1.50 9.99 9.49
C ARG A 74 -1.13 8.65 8.87
N SER A 75 -0.31 8.68 7.80
CA SER A 75 0.13 7.48 7.08
C SER A 75 1.06 6.61 7.92
N ALA A 76 0.96 5.29 7.76
CA ALA A 76 1.90 4.33 8.33
C ALA A 76 3.18 4.19 7.48
N THR A 77 3.12 4.53 6.19
CA THR A 77 4.23 4.45 5.25
C THR A 77 4.66 5.83 4.76
N GLU A 78 5.91 5.92 4.31
CA GLU A 78 6.47 7.16 3.77
C GLU A 78 6.17 7.30 2.27
N TYR A 79 6.16 8.56 1.79
CA TYR A 79 6.03 8.84 0.35
C TYR A 79 7.25 8.37 -0.47
N GLY A 80 8.43 8.30 0.15
CA GLY A 80 9.66 7.92 -0.53
C GLY A 80 10.34 9.06 -1.29
N SER A 81 11.60 8.83 -1.66
CA SER A 81 12.38 9.77 -2.48
C SER A 81 13.39 9.06 -3.38
N ALA A 82 13.18 7.77 -3.67
CA ALA A 82 14.09 7.01 -4.52
C ALA A 82 14.18 7.58 -5.94
N GLU A 83 15.41 7.70 -6.44
CA GLU A 83 15.69 8.12 -7.81
C GLU A 83 16.06 6.94 -8.73
N LYS A 84 16.57 5.85 -8.15
CA LYS A 84 16.99 4.66 -8.90
C LYS A 84 15.92 3.59 -8.85
N LEU A 85 15.74 2.88 -9.96
CA LEU A 85 14.74 1.81 -10.10
C LEU A 85 14.79 0.78 -8.95
N VAL A 86 15.99 0.29 -8.61
CA VAL A 86 16.16 -0.69 -7.52
C VAL A 86 15.77 -0.14 -6.14
N ASP A 87 16.01 1.16 -5.91
CA ASP A 87 15.65 1.81 -4.65
C ASP A 87 14.14 2.04 -4.58
N MET A 88 13.49 2.35 -5.71
CA MET A 88 12.01 2.45 -5.81
C MET A 88 11.34 1.11 -5.48
N ILE A 89 11.87 -0.01 -6.02
CA ILE A 89 11.37 -1.37 -5.72
C ILE A 89 11.51 -1.66 -4.23
N LYS A 90 12.65 -1.31 -3.61
CA LYS A 90 12.87 -1.52 -2.16
C LYS A 90 11.94 -0.67 -1.31
N GLU A 91 11.76 0.61 -1.65
CA GLU A 91 10.84 1.50 -0.94
C GLU A 91 9.41 0.96 -0.97
N ASN A 92 8.94 0.51 -2.15
CA ASN A 92 7.63 -0.12 -2.27
C ASN A 92 7.54 -1.42 -1.48
N LEU A 93 8.51 -2.35 -1.60
CA LEU A 93 8.54 -3.59 -0.82
C LEU A 93 8.45 -3.36 0.69
N ILE A 94 9.16 -2.36 1.21
CA ILE A 94 9.10 -1.99 2.63
C ILE A 94 7.70 -1.48 2.99
N ALA A 95 7.13 -0.62 2.16
CA ALA A 95 5.80 -0.07 2.38
C ALA A 95 4.71 -1.17 2.37
N GLU A 96 4.72 -2.09 1.40
CA GLU A 96 3.77 -3.22 1.34
C GLU A 96 3.83 -4.07 2.61
N ARG A 97 5.04 -4.38 3.09
CA ARG A 97 5.19 -5.17 4.31
C ARG A 97 4.65 -4.46 5.55
N ILE A 98 4.77 -3.13 5.61
CA ILE A 98 4.16 -2.33 6.69
C ILE A 98 2.63 -2.35 6.56
N ALA A 99 2.09 -2.21 5.34
CA ALA A 99 0.65 -2.27 5.08
C ALA A 99 0.06 -3.65 5.44
N VAL A 100 0.72 -4.74 5.05
CA VAL A 100 0.37 -6.12 5.42
C VAL A 100 0.23 -6.29 6.93
N GLU A 101 1.20 -5.83 7.72
CA GLU A 101 1.12 -5.91 9.17
C GLU A 101 -0.01 -5.03 9.73
N HIS A 102 -0.21 -3.84 9.16
CA HIS A 102 -1.30 -2.96 9.54
C HIS A 102 -2.68 -3.60 9.29
N TYR A 103 -2.89 -4.22 8.13
CA TYR A 103 -4.15 -4.90 7.82
C TYR A 103 -4.37 -6.13 8.69
N ARG A 104 -3.33 -6.91 9.00
CA ARG A 104 -3.42 -8.02 9.97
C ARG A 104 -3.88 -7.53 11.33
N ASP A 105 -3.40 -6.39 11.80
CA ASP A 105 -3.84 -5.77 13.06
C ASP A 105 -5.31 -5.31 13.00
N LEU A 106 -5.74 -4.69 11.89
CA LEU A 106 -7.13 -4.28 11.69
C LEU A 106 -8.08 -5.48 11.64
N ILE A 107 -7.72 -6.54 10.93
CA ILE A 107 -8.50 -7.78 10.84
C ILE A 107 -8.70 -8.38 12.24
N ARG A 108 -7.64 -8.45 13.05
CA ARG A 108 -7.74 -8.91 14.45
C ARG A 108 -8.61 -7.99 15.31
N TYR A 109 -8.55 -6.67 15.07
CA TYR A 109 -9.34 -5.69 15.83
C TYR A 109 -10.84 -5.85 15.57
N PHE A 110 -11.26 -5.97 14.31
CA PHE A 110 -12.68 -6.12 13.96
C PHE A 110 -13.19 -7.54 14.25
N GLY A 111 -12.40 -8.57 13.93
CA GLY A 111 -12.71 -9.97 14.23
C GLY A 111 -14.17 -10.34 13.90
N ASP A 112 -14.85 -10.96 14.86
CA ASP A 112 -16.25 -11.38 14.71
C ASP A 112 -17.27 -10.25 14.98
N LYS A 113 -16.83 -9.07 15.42
CA LYS A 113 -17.73 -7.97 15.79
C LYS A 113 -18.27 -7.23 14.57
N ASP A 114 -17.54 -7.26 13.47
CA ASP A 114 -17.90 -6.63 12.22
C ASP A 114 -17.41 -7.48 11.04
N PRO A 115 -18.13 -8.55 10.68
CA PRO A 115 -17.69 -9.48 9.64
C PRO A 115 -17.62 -8.82 8.27
N THR A 116 -18.47 -7.82 7.99
CA THR A 116 -18.42 -7.08 6.72
C THR A 116 -17.10 -6.32 6.58
N THR A 117 -16.69 -5.59 7.63
CA THR A 117 -15.38 -4.94 7.64
C THR A 117 -14.25 -5.96 7.52
N ARG A 118 -14.31 -7.05 8.30
CA ARG A 118 -13.25 -8.06 8.29
C ARG A 118 -13.02 -8.64 6.90
N ILE A 119 -14.08 -9.04 6.20
CA ILE A 119 -14.00 -9.61 4.85
C ILE A 119 -13.40 -8.60 3.85
N MET A 120 -13.81 -7.33 3.94
CA MET A 120 -13.23 -6.26 3.11
C MET A 120 -11.72 -6.14 3.33
N LEU A 121 -11.28 -6.15 4.59
CA LEU A 121 -9.87 -6.03 4.94
C LEU A 121 -9.06 -7.27 4.57
N GLU A 122 -9.62 -8.47 4.71
CA GLU A 122 -9.00 -9.72 4.24
C GLU A 122 -8.77 -9.69 2.73
N GLY A 123 -9.72 -9.10 1.97
CA GLY A 123 -9.57 -8.88 0.53
C GLY A 123 -8.43 -7.91 0.20
N ILE A 124 -8.33 -6.79 0.91
CA ILE A 124 -7.22 -5.83 0.71
C ILE A 124 -5.89 -6.49 1.10
N LEU A 125 -5.81 -7.13 2.27
CA LEU A 125 -4.61 -7.83 2.72
C LEU A 125 -4.07 -8.82 1.67
N ALA A 126 -4.96 -9.57 1.00
CA ALA A 126 -4.53 -10.51 -0.02
C ALA A 126 -3.84 -9.81 -1.21
N GLN A 127 -4.31 -8.63 -1.62
CA GLN A 127 -3.69 -7.83 -2.68
C GLN A 127 -2.35 -7.24 -2.20
N GLU A 128 -2.27 -6.74 -0.96
CA GLU A 128 -1.01 -6.23 -0.38
C GLU A 128 0.06 -7.33 -0.25
N GLU A 129 -0.34 -8.56 0.07
CA GLU A 129 0.56 -9.71 0.12
C GLU A 129 1.06 -10.12 -1.29
N GLU A 130 0.22 -9.97 -2.32
CA GLU A 130 0.59 -10.13 -3.72
C GLU A 130 1.60 -9.03 -4.13
N HIS A 131 1.28 -7.77 -3.89
CA HIS A 131 2.14 -6.63 -4.19
C HIS A 131 3.53 -6.77 -3.54
N ALA A 132 3.59 -7.21 -2.28
CA ALA A 132 4.84 -7.48 -1.59
C ALA A 132 5.68 -8.60 -2.25
N ASN A 133 5.03 -9.62 -2.80
CA ASN A 133 5.72 -10.69 -3.53
C ASN A 133 6.23 -10.19 -4.87
N ASP A 134 5.44 -9.42 -5.63
CA ASP A 134 5.85 -8.87 -6.92
C ASP A 134 7.07 -7.95 -6.77
N MET A 135 7.05 -7.06 -5.76
CA MET A 135 8.20 -6.21 -5.45
C MET A 135 9.43 -7.01 -5.05
N HIS A 136 9.25 -8.10 -4.29
CA HIS A 136 10.34 -8.99 -3.92
C HIS A 136 10.94 -9.68 -5.16
N ASP A 137 10.10 -10.21 -6.05
CA ASP A 137 10.55 -10.94 -7.24
C ASP A 137 11.26 -10.00 -8.23
N LEU A 138 10.75 -8.78 -8.41
CA LEU A 138 11.45 -7.73 -9.17
C LEU A 138 12.81 -7.39 -8.57
N LEU A 139 12.90 -7.31 -7.24
CA LEU A 139 14.16 -7.03 -6.56
C LEU A 139 15.17 -8.17 -6.76
N VAL A 140 14.71 -9.43 -6.66
CA VAL A 140 15.55 -10.61 -6.92
C VAL A 140 16.02 -10.65 -8.36
N ALA A 141 15.15 -10.33 -9.33
CA ALA A 141 15.51 -10.27 -10.74
C ALA A 141 16.60 -9.22 -11.01
N HIS A 142 16.57 -8.08 -10.30
CA HIS A 142 17.57 -7.00 -10.44
C HIS A 142 18.89 -7.26 -9.69
N GLU A 143 18.85 -7.82 -8.48
CA GLU A 143 20.06 -8.00 -7.65
C GLU A 143 20.66 -9.41 -7.73
N GLY A 144 19.94 -10.39 -8.27
CA GLY A 144 20.39 -11.78 -8.41
C GLY A 144 20.48 -12.55 -7.07
N THR A 145 20.04 -11.95 -5.96
CA THR A 145 20.00 -12.55 -4.64
C THR A 145 18.70 -12.18 -3.91
N PRO A 146 18.07 -13.11 -3.17
CA PRO A 146 16.98 -12.77 -2.25
C PRO A 146 17.37 -11.64 -1.31
N PHE A 147 16.48 -10.65 -1.15
CA PHE A 147 16.71 -9.53 -0.22
C PHE A 147 16.86 -10.02 1.23
N LEU A 148 16.35 -11.22 1.54
CA LEU A 148 16.61 -11.95 2.80
C LEU A 148 16.84 -13.44 2.54
N GLN A 149 17.81 -14.04 3.23
CA GLN A 149 17.82 -15.49 3.47
C GLN A 149 16.67 -15.78 4.44
N SER A 150 15.88 -16.82 4.11
CA SER A 150 14.75 -17.36 4.90
C SER A 150 14.90 -17.25 6.41
#